data_AF-A0A7V1QA90-F1
#
_entry.id   AF-A0A7V1QA90-F1
#
_cell.length_a   1.000
_cell.length_b   1.000
_cell.length_c   1.000
_cell.angle_alpha   90.00
_cell.angle_beta   90.00
_cell.angle_gamma   90.00
#
_symmetry.space_group_name_H-M   'P 1'
#
loop_
_entity.id
_entity.type
_entity.pdbx_description
1 polymer ?
#
loop_
_entity_poly.entity_id
_entity_poly.type
_entity_poly.pdbx_seq_one_letter_code
_entity_poly.pdbx_strand_id
1 'polypeptide(L)'
;MRSNVFVWLMAIGILGGLVLPDLVFTQGAGRVYNPRLRRTYPTVNQALAESRNGDTLLIIGRVEGAVDLSLAPGGITLLGKANGGIPAVVSVEACPGSQAVIDARGRQGRVQIIGLNVEVPSGCYGILSGDNGRPLTVRNCRFVGRDRSALFSGIALVNEFGGPFLIQGNQVTNQLVSAAILIDGRNASSLQVIVRGNRVGSDVTAGIIVSDIPSGSSVVIERNVLEGGDLGRGAIG
;
A
#
# COMPACT_ATOMS: atom_id res chain seq x y z
N MET A 1 -21.88 -37.63 46.17
CA MET A 1 -20.84 -36.58 46.04
C MET A 1 -19.80 -36.99 45.00
N ARG A 2 -20.15 -36.92 43.71
CA ARG A 2 -19.25 -37.23 42.56
C ARG A 2 -19.76 -36.44 41.36
N SER A 3 -19.59 -35.12 41.36
CA SER A 3 -20.04 -34.28 40.23
C SER A 3 -19.32 -32.94 40.07
N ASN A 4 -18.24 -32.66 40.82
CA ASN A 4 -17.53 -31.37 40.68
C ASN A 4 -16.13 -31.48 40.07
N VAL A 5 -15.56 -32.69 39.92
CA VAL A 5 -14.21 -32.86 39.36
C VAL A 5 -14.24 -32.85 37.82
N PHE A 6 -15.31 -33.35 37.20
CA PHE A 6 -15.43 -33.42 35.74
C PHE A 6 -15.69 -32.05 35.08
N VAL A 7 -16.37 -31.14 35.77
CA VAL A 7 -16.64 -29.78 35.26
C VAL A 7 -15.36 -28.92 35.23
N TRP A 8 -14.46 -29.11 36.20
CA TRP A 8 -13.18 -28.40 36.23
C TRP A 8 -12.18 -28.89 35.16
N LEU A 9 -12.18 -30.19 34.82
CA LEU A 9 -11.35 -30.72 33.74
C LEU A 9 -11.81 -30.25 32.35
N MET A 10 -13.12 -30.07 32.15
CA MET A 10 -13.65 -29.49 30.90
C MET A 10 -13.36 -27.98 30.79
N ALA A 11 -13.40 -27.23 31.89
CA ALA A 11 -13.08 -25.80 31.87
C ALA A 11 -11.59 -25.53 31.53
N ILE A 12 -10.68 -26.39 32.01
CA ILE A 12 -9.25 -26.29 31.66
C ILE A 12 -8.99 -26.75 30.22
N GLY A 13 -9.70 -27.77 29.73
CA GLY A 13 -9.61 -28.22 28.34
C GLY A 13 -10.14 -27.21 27.33
N ILE A 14 -11.18 -26.44 27.69
CA ILE A 14 -11.78 -25.41 26.82
C ILE A 14 -10.98 -24.10 26.87
N LEU A 15 -10.40 -23.71 28.02
CA LEU A 15 -9.45 -22.57 28.07
C LEU A 15 -8.09 -22.91 27.45
N GLY A 16 -7.65 -24.17 27.48
CA GLY A 16 -6.42 -24.62 26.81
C GLY A 16 -6.56 -24.76 25.30
N GLY A 17 -7.78 -24.98 24.79
CA GLY A 17 -8.09 -25.08 23.35
C GLY A 17 -8.41 -23.74 22.66
N LEU A 18 -8.52 -22.65 23.44
CA LEU A 18 -8.75 -21.29 22.95
C LEU A 18 -7.50 -20.43 22.93
N VAL A 19 -6.34 -21.01 23.27
CA VAL A 19 -5.07 -20.55 22.76
C VAL A 19 -4.99 -21.16 21.36
N LEU A 20 -5.50 -20.43 20.36
CA LEU A 20 -4.93 -20.52 19.01
C LEU A 20 -3.43 -20.74 19.21
N PRO A 21 -2.78 -21.73 18.58
CA PRO A 21 -1.34 -21.68 18.54
C PRO A 21 -1.06 -20.31 17.95
N ASP A 22 -0.59 -19.38 18.79
CA ASP A 22 0.34 -18.37 18.36
C ASP A 22 1.26 -19.19 17.48
N LEU A 23 1.12 -19.00 16.17
CA LEU A 23 2.14 -19.45 15.26
C LEU A 23 3.36 -18.77 15.86
N VAL A 24 4.12 -19.53 16.63
CA VAL A 24 5.44 -19.16 17.11
C VAL A 24 6.24 -19.18 15.82
N PHE A 25 6.05 -18.10 15.06
CA PHE A 25 6.95 -17.70 14.03
C PHE A 25 8.25 -17.58 14.79
N THR A 26 9.16 -18.52 14.55
CA THR A 26 10.56 -18.16 14.52
C THR A 26 10.59 -16.91 13.64
N GLN A 27 10.66 -15.73 14.27
CA GLN A 27 10.96 -14.49 13.58
C GLN A 27 12.36 -14.72 13.02
N GLY A 28 12.45 -15.38 11.86
CA GLY A 28 13.63 -15.23 11.03
C GLY A 28 13.83 -13.73 10.88
N ALA A 29 15.07 -13.27 10.85
CA ALA A 29 15.42 -11.85 10.88
C ALA A 29 14.66 -10.98 9.84
N GLY A 30 14.04 -11.60 8.84
CA GLY A 30 13.16 -10.98 7.87
C GLY A 30 11.82 -10.47 8.40
N ARG A 31 11.46 -9.28 7.90
CA ARG A 31 10.20 -8.57 8.19
C ARG A 31 9.16 -8.75 7.08
N VAL A 32 9.52 -9.46 6.02
CA VAL A 32 8.63 -9.81 4.91
C VAL A 32 8.48 -11.32 4.84
N TYR A 33 7.27 -11.85 4.93
CA TYR A 33 6.99 -13.28 4.90
C TYR A 33 6.22 -13.67 3.64
N ASN A 34 6.71 -14.68 2.91
CA ASN A 34 5.97 -15.32 1.84
C ASN A 34 5.33 -16.63 2.38
N PRO A 35 4.00 -16.70 2.55
CA PRO A 35 3.31 -17.89 3.07
C PRO A 35 3.46 -19.13 2.19
N ARG A 36 3.53 -18.96 0.86
CA ARG A 36 3.72 -20.08 -0.06
C ARG A 36 5.06 -20.76 0.16
N LEU A 37 6.12 -19.96 0.31
CA LEU A 37 7.48 -20.46 0.56
C LEU A 37 7.75 -20.76 2.04
N ARG A 38 6.87 -20.29 2.94
CA ARG A 38 7.06 -20.33 4.39
C ARG A 38 8.39 -19.72 4.81
N ARG A 39 8.82 -18.67 4.11
CA ARG A 39 10.14 -18.05 4.27
C ARG A 39 10.01 -16.56 4.60
N THR A 40 10.89 -16.08 5.46
CA THR A 40 11.04 -14.65 5.76
C THR A 40 12.25 -14.05 5.03
N TYR A 41 12.12 -12.79 4.65
CA TYR A 41 13.09 -12.00 3.91
C TYR A 41 13.34 -10.67 4.60
N PRO A 42 14.57 -10.16 4.60
CA PRO A 42 14.91 -8.85 5.16
C PRO A 42 14.28 -7.70 4.38
N THR A 43 14.07 -7.85 3.07
CA THR A 43 13.50 -6.80 2.21
C THR A 43 12.36 -7.33 1.34
N VAL A 44 11.53 -6.42 0.83
CA VAL A 44 10.44 -6.78 -0.10
C VAL A 44 11.01 -7.27 -1.43
N ASN A 45 12.07 -6.66 -1.95
CA ASN A 45 12.66 -7.03 -3.24
C ASN A 45 13.23 -8.45 -3.26
N GLN A 46 13.87 -8.89 -2.16
CA GLN A 46 14.33 -10.29 -2.07
C GLN A 46 13.15 -11.27 -2.07
N ALA A 47 12.05 -10.92 -1.39
CA ALA A 47 10.83 -11.73 -1.42
C ALA A 47 10.19 -11.74 -2.82
N LEU A 48 10.16 -10.60 -3.53
CA LEU A 48 9.60 -10.47 -4.87
C LEU A 48 10.36 -11.33 -5.89
N ALA A 49 11.70 -11.33 -5.83
CA ALA A 49 12.55 -12.12 -6.72
C ALA A 49 12.30 -13.64 -6.63
N GLU A 50 11.85 -14.13 -5.47
CA GLU A 50 11.50 -15.56 -5.27
C GLU A 50 9.98 -15.83 -5.40
N SER A 51 9.18 -14.78 -5.62
CA SER A 51 7.73 -14.89 -5.71
C SER A 51 7.28 -15.48 -7.04
N ARG A 52 6.04 -15.98 -7.04
CA ARG A 52 5.33 -16.45 -8.23
C ARG A 52 4.03 -15.67 -8.42
N ASN A 53 3.45 -15.79 -9.61
CA ASN A 53 2.14 -15.22 -9.89
C ASN A 53 1.08 -15.73 -8.90
N GLY A 54 0.38 -14.79 -8.26
CA GLY A 54 -0.60 -15.02 -7.21
C GLY A 54 -0.04 -14.93 -5.78
N ASP A 55 1.27 -14.78 -5.60
CA ASP A 55 1.87 -14.76 -4.26
C ASP A 55 1.41 -13.53 -3.45
N THR A 56 1.26 -13.76 -2.14
CA THR A 56 1.02 -12.71 -1.15
C THR A 56 2.25 -12.58 -0.25
N LEU A 57 2.74 -11.36 -0.06
CA LEU A 57 3.82 -11.04 0.85
C LEU A 57 3.27 -10.32 2.06
N LEU A 58 3.44 -10.91 3.25
CA LEU A 58 3.05 -10.30 4.52
C LEU A 58 4.20 -9.42 5.01
N ILE A 59 3.97 -8.12 5.11
CA ILE A 59 4.92 -7.16 5.66
C ILE A 59 4.57 -6.93 7.11
N ILE A 60 5.53 -7.17 8.01
CA ILE A 60 5.33 -7.16 9.46
C ILE A 60 6.36 -6.22 10.07
N GLY A 61 5.91 -5.17 10.74
CA GLY A 61 6.80 -4.13 11.28
C GLY A 61 7.45 -3.29 10.18
N ARG A 62 8.62 -2.74 10.48
CA ARG A 62 9.33 -1.82 9.59
C ARG A 62 10.28 -2.54 8.63
N VAL A 63 10.20 -2.19 7.34
CA VAL A 63 11.07 -2.66 6.27
C VAL A 63 11.70 -1.45 5.61
N GLU A 64 13.03 -1.36 5.68
CA GLU A 64 13.77 -0.33 4.95
C GLU A 64 14.12 -0.82 3.54
N GLY A 65 13.96 0.05 2.56
CA GLY A 65 14.33 -0.18 1.16
C GLY A 65 13.18 0.06 0.19
N ALA A 66 13.53 0.58 -0.99
CA ALA A 66 12.58 0.82 -2.07
C ALA A 66 12.05 -0.50 -2.62
N VAL A 67 10.78 -0.51 -3.02
CA VAL A 67 10.10 -1.69 -3.57
C VAL A 67 10.05 -1.58 -5.09
N ASP A 68 10.58 -2.58 -5.80
CA ASP A 68 10.53 -2.66 -7.25
C ASP A 68 9.65 -3.85 -7.69
N LEU A 69 8.46 -3.55 -8.19
CA LEU A 69 7.49 -4.55 -8.63
C LEU A 69 7.84 -5.19 -9.98
N SER A 70 8.90 -4.74 -10.67
CA SER A 70 9.43 -5.41 -11.86
C SER A 70 10.06 -6.77 -11.55
N LEU A 71 10.52 -6.95 -10.30
CA LEU A 71 11.17 -8.17 -9.81
C LEU A 71 10.23 -9.36 -9.68
N ALA A 72 8.92 -9.11 -9.61
CA ALA A 72 7.94 -10.18 -9.53
C ALA A 72 7.48 -10.64 -10.92
N PRO A 73 7.32 -11.97 -11.14
CA PRO A 73 6.89 -12.52 -12.43
C PRO A 73 5.41 -12.24 -12.78
N GLY A 74 4.71 -11.45 -11.96
CA GLY A 74 3.32 -11.03 -12.16
C GLY A 74 2.45 -11.30 -10.95
N GLY A 75 1.26 -10.68 -10.90
CA GLY A 75 0.22 -10.99 -9.92
C GLY A 75 0.67 -11.05 -8.45
N ILE A 76 0.88 -9.90 -7.79
CA ILE A 76 1.38 -9.89 -6.41
C ILE A 76 0.43 -9.14 -5.48
N THR A 77 0.31 -9.62 -4.24
CA THR A 77 -0.32 -8.88 -3.15
C THR A 77 0.71 -8.55 -2.08
N LEU A 78 0.98 -7.28 -1.84
CA LEU A 78 1.68 -6.79 -0.65
C LEU A 78 0.64 -6.51 0.43
N LEU A 79 0.72 -7.20 1.56
CA LEU A 79 -0.23 -7.09 2.66
C LEU A 79 0.48 -6.68 3.95
N GLY A 80 0.20 -5.46 4.42
CA GLY A 80 0.61 -5.01 5.74
C GLY A 80 -0.15 -5.72 6.84
N LYS A 81 0.58 -6.31 7.79
CA LYS A 81 0.01 -6.98 8.96
C LYS A 81 0.55 -6.32 10.22
N ALA A 82 -0.33 -5.67 10.97
CA ALA A 82 0.00 -5.17 12.30
C ALA A 82 0.30 -6.35 13.23
N ASN A 83 1.34 -6.22 14.05
CA ASN A 83 1.71 -7.22 15.03
C ASN A 83 1.87 -6.56 16.41
N GLY A 84 0.99 -6.88 17.35
CA GLY A 84 1.01 -6.27 18.69
C GLY A 84 0.91 -4.75 18.67
N GLY A 85 0.15 -4.17 17.73
CA GLY A 85 0.03 -2.72 17.56
C GLY A 85 1.16 -2.06 16.75
N ILE A 86 2.21 -2.80 16.38
CA ILE A 86 3.28 -2.27 15.51
C ILE A 86 2.76 -2.26 14.06
N PRO A 87 2.68 -1.08 13.40
CA PRO A 87 2.25 -0.99 12.01
C PRO A 87 3.26 -1.66 11.06
N ALA A 88 2.75 -2.16 9.93
CA ALA A 88 3.59 -2.54 8.80
C ALA A 88 4.03 -1.27 8.07
N VAL A 89 5.33 -0.98 8.06
CA VAL A 89 5.92 0.25 7.52
C VAL A 89 6.91 -0.11 6.42
N VAL A 90 6.82 0.55 5.27
CA VAL A 90 7.86 0.59 4.25
C VAL A 90 8.45 2.00 4.23
N SER A 91 9.76 2.09 4.29
CA SER A 91 10.46 3.38 4.35
C SER A 91 11.77 3.34 3.57
N VAL A 92 12.20 4.51 3.10
CA VAL A 92 13.49 4.71 2.42
C VAL A 92 14.12 5.99 2.92
N GLU A 93 15.44 6.01 3.07
CA GLU A 93 16.14 7.16 3.68
C GLU A 93 16.06 8.42 2.84
N ALA A 94 16.42 8.28 1.57
CA ALA A 94 16.30 9.30 0.56
C ALA A 94 15.43 8.79 -0.58
N CYS A 95 14.91 9.71 -1.39
CA CYS A 95 14.16 9.31 -2.56
C CYS A 95 15.07 8.52 -3.53
N PRO A 96 14.72 7.28 -3.88
CA PRO A 96 15.53 6.47 -4.78
C PRO A 96 15.51 7.02 -6.22
N GLY A 97 16.42 6.55 -7.08
CA GLY A 97 16.47 6.96 -8.48
C GLY A 97 15.21 6.63 -9.29
N SER A 98 14.39 5.67 -8.82
CA SER A 98 13.05 5.39 -9.37
C SER A 98 12.04 6.50 -9.08
N GLN A 99 12.37 7.43 -8.18
CA GLN A 99 11.53 8.50 -7.65
C GLN A 99 10.37 8.03 -6.78
N ALA A 100 10.33 6.75 -6.38
CA ALA A 100 9.22 6.20 -5.61
C ALA A 100 9.67 5.24 -4.52
N VAL A 101 8.98 5.27 -3.37
CA VAL A 101 9.16 4.25 -2.32
C VAL A 101 8.71 2.88 -2.83
N ILE A 102 7.61 2.84 -3.57
CA ILE A 102 7.14 1.65 -4.28
C ILE A 102 6.97 1.98 -5.76
N ASP A 103 7.82 1.41 -6.60
CA ASP A 103 7.74 1.53 -8.05
C ASP A 103 6.89 0.39 -8.63
N ALA A 104 5.74 0.75 -9.17
CA ALA A 104 4.77 -0.15 -9.79
C ALA A 104 4.81 -0.13 -11.32
N ARG A 105 5.66 0.69 -11.95
CA ARG A 105 5.73 0.84 -13.41
C ARG A 105 6.13 -0.46 -14.11
N GLY A 106 7.00 -1.26 -13.48
CA GLY A 106 7.47 -2.53 -14.02
C GLY A 106 6.56 -3.75 -13.78
N ARG A 107 5.37 -3.57 -13.17
CA ARG A 107 4.55 -4.71 -12.74
C ARG A 107 4.21 -5.65 -13.90
N GLN A 108 4.37 -6.96 -13.67
CA GLN A 108 4.13 -8.00 -14.69
C GLN A 108 2.70 -8.56 -14.73
N GLY A 109 1.84 -8.13 -13.80
CA GLY A 109 0.42 -8.50 -13.74
C GLY A 109 -0.33 -7.62 -12.74
N ARG A 110 -1.52 -8.06 -12.31
CA ARG A 110 -2.31 -7.34 -11.31
C ARG A 110 -1.54 -7.21 -9.98
N VAL A 111 -1.40 -6.00 -9.46
CA VAL A 111 -0.79 -5.78 -8.15
C VAL A 111 -1.83 -5.27 -7.15
N GLN A 112 -1.74 -5.76 -5.91
CA GLN A 112 -2.49 -5.23 -4.78
C GLN A 112 -1.52 -4.80 -3.69
N ILE A 113 -1.70 -3.60 -3.15
CA ILE A 113 -0.96 -3.06 -2.02
C ILE A 113 -1.99 -2.69 -0.96
N ILE A 114 -1.97 -3.39 0.17
CA ILE A 114 -3.05 -3.34 1.15
C ILE A 114 -2.48 -3.14 2.55
N GLY A 115 -3.01 -2.16 3.30
CA GLY A 115 -2.75 -2.06 4.74
C GLY A 115 -1.34 -1.63 5.13
N LEU A 116 -0.57 -1.03 4.21
CA LEU A 116 0.79 -0.57 4.49
C LEU A 116 0.81 0.88 4.97
N ASN A 117 1.75 1.19 5.85
CA ASN A 117 2.20 2.55 6.09
C ASN A 117 3.44 2.79 5.22
N VAL A 118 3.47 3.88 4.48
CA VAL A 118 4.57 4.24 3.60
C VAL A 118 5.11 5.57 4.07
N GLU A 119 6.36 5.57 4.52
CA GLU A 119 7.07 6.80 4.90
C GLU A 119 7.83 7.31 3.69
N VAL A 120 7.45 8.51 3.24
CA VAL A 120 7.87 9.07 1.96
C VAL A 120 8.84 10.23 2.19
N PRO A 121 10.09 10.16 1.71
CA PRO A 121 11.01 11.29 1.76
C PRO A 121 10.56 12.46 0.89
N SER A 122 11.18 13.61 1.10
CA SER A 122 11.00 14.78 0.24
C SER A 122 11.40 14.50 -1.21
N GLY A 123 10.67 15.07 -2.17
CA GLY A 123 10.85 14.91 -3.60
C GLY A 123 10.40 13.56 -4.17
N CYS A 124 9.62 12.78 -3.42
CA CYS A 124 9.31 11.38 -3.76
C CYS A 124 7.83 11.08 -3.95
N TYR A 125 7.53 9.98 -4.66
CA TYR A 125 6.22 9.35 -4.68
C TYR A 125 6.15 8.22 -3.65
N GLY A 126 5.04 8.10 -2.93
CA GLY A 126 4.78 6.91 -2.11
C GLY A 126 4.63 5.67 -2.99
N ILE A 127 3.72 5.75 -3.97
CA ILE A 127 3.58 4.79 -5.05
C ILE A 127 3.61 5.53 -6.38
N LEU A 128 4.44 5.07 -7.31
CA LEU A 128 4.46 5.53 -8.69
C LEU A 128 4.08 4.39 -9.63
N SER A 129 3.08 4.64 -10.48
CA SER A 129 2.62 3.76 -11.54
C SER A 129 2.59 4.55 -12.84
N GLY A 130 2.91 3.93 -13.96
CA GLY A 130 2.93 4.60 -15.25
C GLY A 130 3.24 3.69 -16.41
N ASP A 131 2.77 4.10 -17.60
CA ASP A 131 3.07 3.48 -18.90
C ASP A 131 2.91 1.94 -18.96
N ASN A 132 1.98 1.36 -18.18
CA ASN A 132 1.95 -0.10 -17.99
C ASN A 132 0.62 -0.75 -18.36
N GLY A 133 -0.52 -0.13 -18.08
CA GLY A 133 -1.81 -0.68 -18.49
C GLY A 133 -2.42 -1.71 -17.54
N ARG A 134 -1.63 -2.35 -16.67
CA ARG A 134 -2.08 -3.50 -15.87
C ARG A 134 -2.78 -3.08 -14.58
N PRO A 135 -3.69 -3.90 -14.03
CA PRO A 135 -4.45 -3.52 -12.86
C PRO A 135 -3.57 -3.23 -11.63
N LEU A 136 -3.90 -2.19 -10.89
CA LEU A 136 -3.27 -1.83 -9.62
C LEU A 136 -4.35 -1.48 -8.60
N THR A 137 -4.28 -2.10 -7.42
CA THR A 137 -5.13 -1.76 -6.28
C THR A 137 -4.26 -1.27 -5.14
N VAL A 138 -4.52 -0.07 -4.64
CA VAL A 138 -3.93 0.48 -3.42
C VAL A 138 -5.06 0.71 -2.43
N ARG A 139 -5.07 -0.04 -1.32
CA ARG A 139 -6.21 -0.06 -0.41
C ARG A 139 -5.84 -0.02 1.06
N ASN A 140 -6.51 0.84 1.83
CA ASN A 140 -6.32 0.95 3.28
C ASN A 140 -4.86 1.22 3.68
N CYS A 141 -4.09 1.88 2.81
CA CYS A 141 -2.72 2.28 3.09
C CYS A 141 -2.67 3.68 3.70
N ARG A 142 -1.59 3.98 4.42
CA ARG A 142 -1.30 5.33 4.94
C ARG A 142 0.01 5.82 4.34
N PHE A 143 0.00 7.04 3.81
CA PHE A 143 1.18 7.73 3.30
C PHE A 143 1.48 8.92 4.21
N VAL A 144 2.71 9.00 4.67
CA VAL A 144 3.16 10.05 5.59
C VAL A 144 4.57 10.49 5.23
N GLY A 145 4.87 11.77 5.41
CA GLY A 145 6.23 12.28 5.26
C GLY A 145 7.19 11.54 6.21
N ARG A 146 8.37 11.17 5.71
CA ARG A 146 9.44 10.54 6.53
C ARG A 146 9.87 11.45 7.68
N ASP A 147 9.84 12.75 7.44
CA ASP A 147 9.98 13.79 8.45
C ASP A 147 8.84 14.83 8.29
N ARG A 148 8.74 15.75 9.25
CA ARG A 148 7.67 16.77 9.28
C ARG A 148 7.74 17.79 8.14
N SER A 149 8.88 17.87 7.44
CA SER A 149 9.13 18.80 6.35
C SER A 149 9.08 18.13 4.97
N ALA A 150 8.83 16.82 4.92
CA ALA A 150 8.90 16.06 3.68
C ALA A 150 7.82 16.51 2.69
N LEU A 151 8.27 16.88 1.49
CA LEU A 151 7.42 17.30 0.38
C LEU A 151 7.26 16.14 -0.59
N PHE A 152 6.09 15.52 -0.67
CA PHE A 152 5.95 14.27 -1.43
C PHE A 152 4.61 14.18 -2.15
N SER A 153 4.41 13.13 -2.95
CA SER A 153 3.12 12.76 -3.53
C SER A 153 2.72 11.37 -3.06
N GLY A 154 1.47 11.16 -2.66
CA GLY A 154 1.02 9.88 -2.10
C GLY A 154 1.02 8.75 -3.14
N ILE A 155 0.09 8.84 -4.09
CA ILE A 155 -0.10 7.84 -5.15
C ILE A 155 -0.17 8.57 -6.48
N ALA A 156 0.67 8.19 -7.45
CA ALA A 156 0.64 8.75 -8.79
C ALA A 156 0.45 7.65 -9.84
N LEU A 157 -0.55 7.85 -10.70
CA LEU A 157 -0.71 7.17 -11.98
C LEU A 157 -0.28 8.17 -13.05
N VAL A 158 0.80 7.88 -13.78
CA VAL A 158 1.43 8.81 -14.75
C VAL A 158 1.42 8.18 -16.14
N ASN A 159 0.76 8.83 -17.10
CA ASN A 159 0.56 8.30 -18.45
C ASN A 159 -0.05 6.87 -18.46
N GLU A 160 -0.86 6.52 -17.46
CA GLU A 160 -1.46 5.19 -17.39
C GLU A 160 -2.59 5.03 -18.42
N PHE A 161 -2.81 3.78 -18.80
CA PHE A 161 -3.92 3.35 -19.66
C PHE A 161 -4.51 2.05 -19.11
N GLY A 162 -5.56 1.51 -19.72
CA GLY A 162 -6.15 0.23 -19.33
C GLY A 162 -6.71 0.24 -17.91
N GLY A 163 -6.19 -0.64 -17.04
CA GLY A 163 -6.66 -0.83 -15.67
C GLY A 163 -7.35 -2.19 -15.45
N PRO A 164 -8.18 -2.33 -14.40
CA PRO A 164 -8.66 -1.26 -13.52
C PRO A 164 -7.62 -0.81 -12.49
N PHE A 165 -7.65 0.49 -12.19
CA PHE A 165 -6.94 1.11 -11.07
C PHE A 165 -7.92 1.40 -9.95
N LEU A 166 -7.62 0.92 -8.74
CA LEU A 166 -8.45 1.14 -7.57
C LEU A 166 -7.62 1.77 -6.45
N ILE A 167 -7.96 3.00 -6.08
CA ILE A 167 -7.34 3.73 -4.98
C ILE A 167 -8.42 3.93 -3.93
N GLN A 168 -8.42 3.11 -2.88
CA GLN A 168 -9.54 3.03 -1.95
C GLN A 168 -9.16 3.06 -0.47
N GLY A 169 -9.85 3.89 0.32
CA GLY A 169 -9.71 3.86 1.78
C GLY A 169 -8.33 4.25 2.29
N ASN A 170 -7.51 4.90 1.46
CA ASN A 170 -6.16 5.31 1.83
C ASN A 170 -6.17 6.64 2.59
N GLN A 171 -5.13 6.87 3.37
CA GLN A 171 -4.91 8.13 4.08
C GLN A 171 -3.59 8.76 3.60
N VAL A 172 -3.61 10.06 3.29
CA VAL A 172 -2.41 10.84 2.97
C VAL A 172 -2.33 12.04 3.92
N THR A 173 -1.22 12.18 4.63
CA THR A 173 -0.98 13.22 5.66
C THR A 173 0.48 13.70 5.64
N ASN A 174 0.76 14.87 6.20
CA ASN A 174 2.09 15.52 6.28
C ASN A 174 2.71 15.84 4.91
N GLN A 175 1.94 16.37 3.97
CA GLN A 175 2.40 16.63 2.61
C GLN A 175 2.49 18.14 2.35
N LEU A 176 3.58 18.64 1.74
CA LEU A 176 3.49 19.89 0.96
C LEU A 176 3.96 19.64 -0.48
N VAL A 177 3.26 20.24 -1.44
CA VAL A 177 3.69 20.44 -2.84
C VAL A 177 3.62 19.22 -3.79
N SER A 178 2.41 18.77 -4.13
CA SER A 178 2.01 18.50 -5.54
C SER A 178 0.57 17.97 -5.59
N ALA A 179 0.35 16.67 -5.36
CA ALA A 179 -0.97 16.05 -5.25
C ALA A 179 -0.93 14.86 -4.29
N ALA A 180 -1.95 14.67 -3.44
CA ALA A 180 -2.03 13.43 -2.65
C ALA A 180 -2.30 12.22 -3.55
N ILE A 181 -3.18 12.39 -4.53
CA ILE A 181 -3.45 11.39 -5.57
C ILE A 181 -3.40 12.09 -6.93
N LEU A 182 -2.55 11.61 -7.83
CA LEU A 182 -2.46 12.07 -9.22
C LEU A 182 -2.95 10.96 -10.16
N ILE A 183 -3.83 11.35 -11.08
CA ILE A 183 -4.31 10.52 -12.19
C ILE A 183 -3.99 11.26 -13.48
N ASP A 184 -2.94 10.84 -14.17
CA ASP A 184 -2.54 11.37 -15.46
C ASP A 184 -2.65 10.25 -16.51
N GLY A 185 -3.49 10.49 -17.52
CA GLY A 185 -3.83 9.52 -18.55
C GLY A 185 -3.17 9.75 -19.89
N ARG A 186 -2.21 10.70 -20.01
CA ARG A 186 -1.60 11.16 -21.28
C ARG A 186 -1.12 10.02 -22.20
N ASN A 187 -2.06 9.46 -22.95
CA ASN A 187 -1.91 8.31 -23.83
C ASN A 187 -3.07 8.31 -24.86
N ALA A 188 -2.98 7.50 -25.91
CA ALA A 188 -4.08 7.34 -26.88
C ALA A 188 -5.14 6.31 -26.41
N SER A 189 -4.81 5.47 -25.43
CA SER A 189 -5.66 4.38 -24.95
C SER A 189 -6.53 4.79 -23.76
N SER A 190 -7.73 4.23 -23.64
CA SER A 190 -8.64 4.54 -22.53
C SER A 190 -8.13 4.02 -21.18
N LEU A 191 -8.54 4.70 -20.10
CA LEU A 191 -8.12 4.46 -18.72
C LEU A 191 -9.35 4.18 -17.82
N GLN A 192 -9.26 3.22 -16.90
CA GLN A 192 -10.31 2.89 -15.92
C GLN A 192 -9.82 3.05 -14.48
N VAL A 193 -10.27 4.10 -13.78
CA VAL A 193 -9.81 4.44 -12.42
C VAL A 193 -10.99 4.67 -11.48
N ILE A 194 -10.90 4.13 -10.27
CA ILE A 194 -11.82 4.41 -9.16
C ILE A 194 -11.00 4.93 -7.98
N VAL A 195 -11.34 6.14 -7.53
CA VAL A 195 -10.80 6.76 -6.31
C VAL A 195 -11.93 6.93 -5.31
N ARG A 196 -11.98 6.08 -4.28
CA ARG A 196 -13.12 6.02 -3.36
C ARG A 196 -12.73 5.98 -1.89
N GLY A 197 -13.40 6.77 -1.06
CA GLY A 197 -13.28 6.62 0.40
C GLY A 197 -11.92 6.99 0.97
N ASN A 198 -11.06 7.71 0.23
CA ASN A 198 -9.76 8.14 0.71
C ASN A 198 -9.88 9.39 1.59
N ARG A 199 -8.94 9.58 2.51
CA ARG A 199 -8.83 10.77 3.35
C ARG A 199 -7.51 11.48 3.08
N VAL A 200 -7.59 12.74 2.69
CA VAL A 200 -6.43 13.61 2.45
C VAL A 200 -6.44 14.70 3.51
N GLY A 201 -5.33 14.83 4.23
CA GLY A 201 -5.15 15.80 5.31
C GLY A 201 -5.16 17.25 4.85
N SER A 202 -5.29 18.16 5.81
CA SER A 202 -5.36 19.61 5.58
C SER A 202 -4.02 20.26 5.26
N ASP A 203 -2.92 19.52 5.24
CA ASP A 203 -1.61 20.03 4.87
C ASP A 203 -1.36 19.97 3.35
N VAL A 204 -2.19 19.22 2.62
CA VAL A 204 -1.96 18.92 1.20
C VAL A 204 -2.33 20.08 0.28
N THR A 205 -1.43 20.39 -0.67
CA THR A 205 -1.61 21.46 -1.67
C THR A 205 -2.70 21.17 -2.71
N ALA A 206 -2.81 19.93 -3.19
CA ALA A 206 -3.92 19.48 -4.04
C ALA A 206 -4.34 18.06 -3.65
N GLY A 207 -5.64 17.85 -3.44
CA GLY A 207 -6.15 16.57 -2.95
C GLY A 207 -6.05 15.47 -4.00
N ILE A 208 -6.83 15.60 -5.07
CA ILE A 208 -6.87 14.66 -6.18
C ILE A 208 -6.75 15.47 -7.47
N ILE A 209 -5.77 15.15 -8.31
CA ILE A 209 -5.62 15.77 -9.63
C ILE A 209 -5.94 14.74 -10.71
N VAL A 210 -6.72 15.16 -11.70
CA VAL A 210 -7.08 14.36 -12.88
C VAL A 210 -6.68 15.14 -14.13
N SER A 211 -5.69 14.65 -14.88
CA SER A 211 -5.14 15.34 -16.05
C SER A 211 -5.07 14.44 -17.28
N ASP A 212 -5.15 15.07 -18.46
CA ASP A 212 -4.89 14.45 -19.76
C ASP A 212 -5.63 13.12 -19.99
N ILE A 213 -6.88 13.04 -19.54
CA ILE A 213 -7.69 11.81 -19.60
C ILE A 213 -8.17 11.57 -21.05
N PRO A 214 -7.81 10.45 -21.69
CA PRO A 214 -8.19 10.18 -23.07
C PRO A 214 -9.69 9.91 -23.20
N SER A 215 -10.25 10.20 -24.38
CA SER A 215 -11.66 9.89 -24.69
C SER A 215 -11.97 8.40 -24.50
N GLY A 216 -13.14 8.09 -23.94
CA GLY A 216 -13.56 6.70 -23.65
C GLY A 216 -13.02 6.14 -22.33
N SER A 217 -12.26 6.93 -21.57
CA SER A 217 -11.87 6.59 -20.20
C SER A 217 -13.03 6.71 -19.22
N SER A 218 -12.92 6.00 -18.09
CA SER A 218 -13.84 6.09 -16.96
C SER A 218 -13.03 6.39 -15.69
N VAL A 219 -13.24 7.58 -15.13
CA VAL A 219 -12.64 8.00 -13.86
C VAL A 219 -13.77 8.30 -12.88
N VAL A 220 -13.87 7.49 -11.83
CA VAL A 220 -14.89 7.66 -10.78
C VAL A 220 -14.20 8.13 -9.51
N ILE A 221 -14.60 9.31 -9.03
CA ILE A 221 -14.11 9.88 -7.76
C ILE A 221 -15.31 10.08 -6.85
N GLU A 222 -15.35 9.39 -5.72
CA GLU A 222 -16.52 9.44 -4.84
C GLU A 222 -16.20 9.18 -3.36
N ARG A 223 -16.98 9.79 -2.48
CA ARG A 223 -16.92 9.57 -1.02
C ARG A 223 -15.52 9.79 -0.42
N ASN A 224 -14.68 10.60 -1.06
CA ASN A 224 -13.39 10.99 -0.51
C ASN A 224 -13.57 12.19 0.44
N VAL A 225 -12.75 12.25 1.47
CA VAL A 225 -12.68 13.37 2.41
C VAL A 225 -11.39 14.13 2.14
N LEU A 226 -11.52 15.36 1.65
CA LEU A 226 -10.40 16.26 1.38
C LEU A 226 -10.48 17.39 2.39
N GLU A 227 -9.65 17.36 3.42
CA GLU A 227 -9.72 18.34 4.52
C GLU A 227 -9.20 19.73 4.10
N GLY A 228 -8.38 19.78 3.04
CA GLY A 228 -7.93 21.02 2.39
C GLY A 228 -6.93 21.82 3.21
N GLY A 229 -5.84 22.26 2.57
CA GLY A 229 -4.91 23.23 3.15
C GLY A 229 -5.15 24.66 2.70
N ASP A 230 -4.56 25.60 3.45
CA ASP A 230 -4.69 27.07 3.45
C ASP A 230 -4.59 27.80 2.09
N LEU A 231 -4.40 27.07 0.98
CA LEU A 231 -4.38 27.62 -0.39
C LEU A 231 -5.72 27.48 -1.13
N GLY A 232 -6.80 27.03 -0.48
CA GLY A 232 -8.13 26.94 -1.10
C GLY A 232 -8.23 25.88 -2.21
N ARG A 233 -7.30 24.91 -2.24
CA ARG A 233 -7.18 23.87 -3.27
C ARG A 233 -7.39 22.45 -2.73
N GLY A 234 -8.30 22.29 -1.77
CA GLY A 234 -8.93 21.00 -1.45
C GLY A 234 -9.84 20.49 -2.58
N ALA A 235 -9.54 20.84 -3.83
CA ALA A 235 -10.35 20.59 -5.00
C ALA A 235 -9.91 19.31 -5.70
N ILE A 236 -10.87 18.71 -6.41
CA ILE A 236 -10.56 17.86 -7.55
C ILE A 236 -10.20 18.84 -8.67
N GLY A 237 -8.93 18.81 -9.10
CA GLY A 237 -8.40 19.64 -10.19
C GLY A 237 -8.28 18.86 -11.48
#